data_AF-A0A264Y8Y7-F1
#
_entry.id   AF-A0A264Y8Y7-F1
#
_cell.length_a   1.000
_cell.length_b   1.000
_cell.length_c   1.000
_cell.angle_alpha   90.00
_cell.angle_beta   90.00
_cell.angle_gamma   90.00
#
_symmetry.space_group_name_H-M   'P 1'
#
loop_
_entity.id
_entity.type
_entity.pdbx_description
1 polymer ?
#
loop_
_entity_poly.entity_id
_entity_poly.type
_entity_poly.pdbx_seq_one_letter_code
_entity_poly.pdbx_strand_id
1 'polypeptide(L)'
;MNQPNNDLNEQARLAWEIIETTNTNLFLTGKAGTGKTTFLRRLKNESSKRIVVVAPTGIAAINAEGVTIHSFFQLSFAPFIPNAQYKLKEQQYKFSRQKIRVIQSIDTLVIDEISMVRADLLDAVDAVLRRFRKNQMPFGGVQMVMIGDLGQLAPVAKDDEWQMLSHYYDTPYFFSSLALRQTRYAIVELKKVYRQSDARFLELLNKVRDNRADDAVLQALNSRYIRGFEPKTEDGYIRLTTHNYQAQKENDRQMSLLPGEEYTYNAEVKGKFPDMLFPTEETLTLKEGAQVMFVKNDSSQDKAFYNGMLGTVERIDNQGFSVRTRDSGTVINVGMEQWDNTRYVIDERTNEITEEVDGTFRQYPVKLAWAITVHKSQGLTFDHAVIDVQRAFTHGQTYVALSRCRTLAGLVLSAPLPHSAIIRDGAVDEYATHAIEHTPTPEQIGTLQRDYFLSIVNELYDFRPLMDIFGRVLDLLSGHFKRSYPKLIMEYKLNADTIRTKLMDVAERFRIQYSQMVFQTADYQNDEHLQERLRKGSTYFARTISGVEELIRKTSVKTDSQEVKKRWSELFPTLKETVMQKRALLKVVSDEGFAITSYLKRRSAVLAGKTGAETKKR
;
A
#
# COMPACT_ATOMS: atom_id res chain seq x y z
N MET A 1 7.06 23.35 20.58
CA MET A 1 6.24 23.33 19.35
C MET A 1 7.18 23.47 18.16
N ASN A 2 7.68 22.37 17.61
CA ASN A 2 8.40 22.39 16.33
C ASN A 2 7.38 22.04 15.25
N GLN A 3 7.03 22.98 14.37
CA GLN A 3 6.16 22.69 13.23
C GLN A 3 6.92 21.79 12.25
N PRO A 4 6.48 20.55 11.97
CA PRO A 4 7.20 19.63 11.05
C PRO A 4 7.08 20.03 9.57
N ASN A 5 6.43 21.16 9.25
CA ASN A 5 5.73 21.34 7.97
C ASN A 5 6.40 22.30 6.97
N ASN A 6 7.62 22.77 7.23
CA ASN A 6 8.24 23.81 6.39
C ASN A 6 8.84 23.32 5.05
N ASP A 7 9.03 22.00 4.88
CA ASP A 7 9.66 21.44 3.66
C ASP A 7 8.66 20.83 2.65
N LEU A 8 7.35 20.80 2.96
CA LEU A 8 6.33 20.31 2.05
C LEU A 8 5.74 21.44 1.21
N ASN A 9 5.57 21.19 -0.10
CA ASN A 9 4.76 22.09 -0.93
C ASN A 9 3.28 22.05 -0.50
N GLU A 10 2.52 23.04 -0.93
CA GLU A 10 1.11 23.22 -0.56
C GLU A 10 0.26 21.95 -0.80
N GLN A 11 0.43 21.30 -1.95
CA GLN A 11 -0.35 20.10 -2.29
C GLN A 11 0.04 18.89 -1.43
N ALA A 12 1.33 18.70 -1.14
CA ALA A 12 1.76 17.64 -0.23
C ALA A 12 1.29 17.90 1.21
N ARG A 13 1.24 19.16 1.64
CA ARG A 13 0.69 19.54 2.96
C ARG A 13 -0.81 19.25 3.04
N LEU A 14 -1.56 19.56 1.98
CA LEU A 14 -2.97 19.23 1.87
C LEU A 14 -3.21 17.70 1.91
N ALA A 15 -2.44 16.94 1.14
CA ALA A 15 -2.51 15.48 1.16
C ALA A 15 -2.20 14.92 2.56
N TRP A 16 -1.16 15.43 3.22
CA TRP A 16 -0.81 15.06 4.59
C TRP A 16 -1.95 15.33 5.56
N GLU A 17 -2.57 16.51 5.48
CA GLU A 17 -3.69 16.88 6.33
C GLU A 17 -4.88 15.94 6.12
N ILE A 18 -5.29 15.68 4.88
CA ILE A 18 -6.38 14.74 4.58
C ILE A 18 -6.10 13.36 5.18
N ILE A 19 -4.86 12.85 5.05
CA ILE A 19 -4.49 11.53 5.55
C ILE A 19 -4.52 11.49 7.08
N GLU A 20 -3.90 12.45 7.76
CA GLU A 20 -3.76 12.40 9.23
C GLU A 20 -5.04 12.79 9.98
N THR A 21 -5.81 13.76 9.46
CA THR A 21 -6.90 14.40 10.20
C THR A 21 -8.29 14.01 9.72
N THR A 22 -8.41 13.13 8.73
CA THR A 22 -9.71 12.62 8.25
C THR A 22 -9.67 11.10 8.04
N ASN A 23 -10.80 10.46 7.73
CA ASN A 23 -10.86 9.08 7.20
C ASN A 23 -11.18 9.04 5.70
N THR A 24 -10.95 10.15 4.99
CA THR A 24 -11.30 10.27 3.58
C THR A 24 -10.27 9.53 2.74
N ASN A 25 -10.74 8.69 1.83
CA ASN A 25 -9.87 8.08 0.84
C ASN A 25 -9.20 9.19 -0.01
N LEU A 26 -7.97 8.96 -0.45
CA LEU A 26 -7.19 9.96 -1.19
C LEU A 26 -6.55 9.31 -2.41
N PHE A 27 -6.69 9.94 -3.57
CA PHE A 27 -5.84 9.69 -4.74
C PHE A 27 -4.82 10.82 -4.88
N LEU A 28 -3.57 10.52 -4.56
CA LEU A 28 -2.44 11.42 -4.73
C LEU A 28 -1.79 11.16 -6.09
N THR A 29 -2.04 12.08 -7.02
CA THR A 29 -1.50 12.01 -8.38
C THR A 29 -0.43 13.05 -8.62
N GLY A 30 0.21 12.98 -9.78
CA GLY A 30 1.17 13.98 -10.24
C GLY A 30 2.09 13.39 -11.28
N LYS A 31 2.72 14.27 -12.06
CA LYS A 31 3.64 13.89 -13.13
C LYS A 31 4.84 13.11 -12.61
N ALA A 32 5.59 12.47 -13.51
CA ALA A 32 6.85 11.85 -13.16
C ALA A 32 7.80 12.85 -12.48
N GLY A 33 8.44 12.45 -11.37
CA GLY A 33 9.41 13.29 -10.67
C GLY A 33 8.83 14.41 -9.79
N THR A 34 7.55 14.35 -9.40
CA THR A 34 6.92 15.35 -8.52
C THR A 34 7.08 15.08 -7.01
N GLY A 35 7.80 14.03 -6.62
CA GLY A 35 8.10 13.72 -5.22
C GLY A 35 7.13 12.73 -4.53
N LYS A 36 6.28 12.01 -5.28
CA LYS A 36 5.34 11.00 -4.74
C LYS A 36 6.00 9.97 -3.81
N THR A 37 7.11 9.36 -4.23
CA THR A 37 7.85 8.38 -3.41
C THR A 37 8.46 9.01 -2.16
N THR A 38 8.93 10.26 -2.22
CA THR A 38 9.43 10.99 -1.06
C THR A 38 8.31 11.26 -0.05
N PHE A 39 7.12 11.65 -0.53
CA PHE A 39 5.93 11.80 0.31
C PHE A 39 5.55 10.50 1.00
N LEU A 40 5.53 9.39 0.26
CA LEU A 40 5.22 8.05 0.80
C LEU A 40 6.18 7.63 1.93
N ARG A 41 7.49 7.76 1.72
CA ARG A 41 8.48 7.42 2.75
C ARG A 41 8.29 8.23 4.03
N ARG A 42 8.01 9.52 3.87
CA ARG A 42 7.73 10.40 5.01
C ARG A 42 6.46 9.98 5.74
N LEU A 43 5.39 9.68 4.99
CA LEU A 43 4.12 9.24 5.54
C LEU A 43 4.28 7.94 6.35
N LYS A 44 5.02 6.96 5.82
CA LYS A 44 5.31 5.69 6.53
C LYS A 44 6.01 5.92 7.87
N ASN A 45 6.92 6.88 7.95
CA ASN A 45 7.77 7.10 9.13
C ASN A 45 7.17 8.06 10.18
N GLU A 46 6.39 9.05 9.75
CA GLU A 46 5.92 10.14 10.63
C GLU A 46 4.41 10.08 10.94
N SER A 47 3.63 9.25 10.24
CA SER A 47 2.18 9.14 10.45
C SER A 47 1.82 8.63 11.85
N SER A 48 0.70 9.13 12.38
CA SER A 48 0.10 8.61 13.61
C SER A 48 -0.79 7.38 13.41
N LYS A 49 -1.08 7.02 12.16
CA LYS A 49 -1.93 5.90 11.76
C LYS A 49 -1.13 4.63 11.53
N ARG A 50 -1.76 3.47 11.69
CA ARG A 50 -1.18 2.18 11.30
C ARG A 50 -1.27 1.99 9.79
N ILE A 51 -0.15 2.28 9.13
CA ILE A 51 -0.03 2.22 7.67
C ILE A 51 0.49 0.86 7.23
N VAL A 52 -0.15 0.30 6.21
CA VAL A 52 0.38 -0.81 5.41
C VAL A 52 0.61 -0.28 3.99
N VAL A 53 1.80 -0.51 3.43
CA VAL A 53 2.14 -0.10 2.07
C VAL A 53 2.15 -1.33 1.16
N VAL A 54 1.40 -1.24 0.06
CA VAL A 54 1.37 -2.28 -0.98
C VAL A 54 1.58 -1.69 -2.37
N ALA A 55 2.02 -2.52 -3.30
CA ALA A 55 2.16 -2.14 -4.71
C ALA A 55 1.78 -3.31 -5.65
N PRO A 56 1.45 -3.06 -6.93
CA PRO A 56 1.04 -4.11 -7.86
C PRO A 56 2.19 -5.03 -8.32
N THR A 57 3.43 -4.53 -8.35
CA THR A 57 4.60 -5.26 -8.84
C THR A 57 5.69 -5.38 -7.77
N GLY A 58 6.55 -6.38 -7.87
CA GLY A 58 7.65 -6.61 -6.91
C GLY A 58 8.64 -5.44 -6.83
N ILE A 59 9.02 -4.86 -7.98
CA ILE A 59 9.94 -3.70 -8.03
C ILE A 59 9.29 -2.47 -7.38
N ALA A 60 8.00 -2.20 -7.67
CA ALA A 60 7.29 -1.10 -7.04
C ALA A 60 7.16 -1.30 -5.52
N ALA A 61 6.89 -2.53 -5.08
CA ALA A 61 6.80 -2.86 -3.65
C ALA A 61 8.14 -2.61 -2.94
N ILE A 62 9.26 -3.05 -3.51
CA ILE A 62 10.60 -2.80 -2.96
C ILE A 62 10.89 -1.30 -2.89
N ASN A 63 10.60 -0.55 -3.96
CA ASN A 63 10.85 0.90 -4.00
C ASN A 63 10.01 1.69 -2.98
N ALA A 64 8.78 1.24 -2.74
CA ALA A 64 7.84 1.77 -1.76
C ALA A 64 8.14 1.30 -0.33
N GLU A 65 9.15 0.45 -0.13
CA GLU A 65 9.44 -0.23 1.14
C GLU A 65 8.18 -0.94 1.69
N GLY A 66 7.49 -1.65 0.81
CA GLY A 66 6.28 -2.40 1.12
C GLY A 66 6.30 -3.78 0.49
N VAL A 67 5.12 -4.37 0.37
CA VAL A 67 4.94 -5.72 -0.21
C VAL A 67 3.98 -5.68 -1.39
N THR A 68 3.88 -6.76 -2.17
CA THR A 68 2.90 -6.78 -3.26
C THR A 68 1.46 -6.91 -2.74
N ILE A 69 0.47 -6.37 -3.46
CA ILE A 69 -0.96 -6.57 -3.15
C ILE A 69 -1.30 -8.05 -3.05
N HIS A 70 -0.82 -8.84 -4.03
CA HIS A 70 -1.03 -10.28 -4.11
C HIS A 70 -0.46 -11.01 -2.88
N SER A 71 0.80 -10.73 -2.50
CA SER A 71 1.42 -11.38 -1.34
C SER A 71 0.78 -10.95 -0.02
N PHE A 72 0.41 -9.66 0.12
CA PHE A 72 -0.21 -9.18 1.35
C PHE A 72 -1.59 -9.79 1.58
N PHE A 73 -2.47 -9.78 0.58
CA PHE A 73 -3.84 -10.27 0.71
C PHE A 73 -3.99 -11.75 0.34
N GLN A 74 -2.90 -12.44 -0.02
CA GLN A 74 -2.88 -13.81 -0.56
C GLN A 74 -3.89 -14.00 -1.69
N LEU A 75 -3.92 -13.04 -2.61
CA LEU A 75 -4.82 -13.05 -3.76
C LEU A 75 -4.23 -13.89 -4.89
N SER A 76 -5.11 -14.60 -5.60
CA SER A 76 -4.77 -15.24 -6.87
C SER A 76 -4.50 -14.19 -7.95
N PHE A 77 -3.68 -14.52 -8.95
CA PHE A 77 -3.51 -13.70 -10.15
C PHE A 77 -4.70 -13.80 -11.12
N ALA A 78 -5.58 -14.79 -10.95
CA ALA A 78 -6.78 -14.93 -11.75
C ALA A 78 -7.76 -13.76 -11.51
N PRO A 79 -8.54 -13.35 -12.53
CA PRO A 79 -9.52 -12.27 -12.40
C PRO A 79 -10.50 -12.48 -11.24
N PHE A 80 -10.81 -11.39 -10.54
CA PHE A 80 -11.83 -11.36 -9.50
C PHE A 80 -13.19 -10.94 -10.07
N ILE A 81 -14.21 -11.77 -9.87
CA ILE A 81 -15.56 -11.64 -10.40
C ILE A 81 -16.47 -11.32 -9.22
N PRO A 82 -17.07 -10.12 -9.19
CA PRO A 82 -18.01 -9.73 -8.14
C PRO A 82 -19.11 -10.77 -7.96
N ASN A 83 -19.43 -11.10 -6.71
CA ASN A 83 -20.51 -12.02 -6.32
C ASN A 83 -20.41 -13.44 -6.89
N ALA A 84 -19.35 -13.79 -7.64
CA ALA A 84 -19.10 -15.18 -7.95
C ALA A 84 -19.00 -15.92 -6.61
N GLN A 85 -19.77 -17.00 -6.48
CA GLN A 85 -19.49 -18.02 -5.49
C GLN A 85 -18.19 -18.69 -5.92
N TYR A 86 -17.08 -17.98 -5.76
CA TYR A 86 -15.83 -18.62 -5.49
C TYR A 86 -16.17 -19.59 -4.37
N LYS A 87 -16.20 -20.88 -4.69
CA LYS A 87 -15.86 -21.89 -3.71
C LYS A 87 -14.44 -21.51 -3.34
N LEU A 88 -14.32 -20.53 -2.44
CA LEU A 88 -13.19 -20.25 -1.59
C LEU A 88 -13.06 -21.52 -0.77
N LYS A 89 -12.66 -22.62 -1.44
CA LYS A 89 -12.36 -23.89 -0.82
C LYS A 89 -11.48 -23.50 0.34
N GLU A 90 -11.81 -24.04 1.51
CA GLU A 90 -11.33 -23.67 2.84
C GLU A 90 -9.80 -23.63 2.99
N GLN A 91 -9.04 -23.82 1.92
CA GLN A 91 -7.58 -23.83 1.83
C GLN A 91 -6.96 -22.55 1.23
N GLN A 92 -7.67 -21.74 0.43
CA GLN A 92 -7.03 -20.60 -0.29
C GLN A 92 -6.92 -19.29 0.50
N TYR A 93 -7.56 -19.16 1.67
CA TYR A 93 -7.50 -17.95 2.51
C TYR A 93 -7.42 -18.26 4.01
N LYS A 94 -6.62 -19.27 4.39
CA LYS A 94 -6.31 -19.48 5.81
C LYS A 94 -5.25 -18.47 6.25
N PHE A 95 -5.68 -17.22 6.44
CA PHE A 95 -4.86 -16.24 7.14
C PHE A 95 -4.52 -16.78 8.53
N SER A 96 -3.24 -16.71 8.88
CA SER A 96 -2.82 -16.96 10.25
C SER A 96 -3.52 -15.97 11.18
N ARG A 97 -3.70 -16.36 12.46
CA ARG A 97 -4.27 -15.44 13.47
C ARG A 97 -3.52 -14.11 13.51
N GLN A 98 -2.20 -14.15 13.35
CA GLN A 98 -1.35 -12.96 13.29
C GLN A 98 -1.71 -12.07 12.08
N LYS A 99 -1.87 -12.65 10.89
CA LYS A 99 -2.25 -11.91 9.68
C LYS A 99 -3.63 -11.28 9.79
N ILE A 100 -4.60 -12.00 10.37
CA ILE A 100 -5.93 -11.46 10.64
C ILE A 100 -5.84 -10.24 11.57
N ARG A 101 -5.03 -10.32 12.63
CA ARG A 101 -4.80 -9.19 13.53
C ARG A 101 -4.17 -8.01 12.78
N VAL A 102 -3.18 -8.23 11.91
CA VAL A 102 -2.59 -7.18 11.06
C VAL A 102 -3.71 -6.48 10.28
N ILE A 103 -4.54 -7.23 9.55
CA ILE A 103 -5.65 -6.68 8.75
C ILE A 103 -6.67 -5.91 9.60
N GLN A 104 -6.99 -6.40 10.79
CA GLN A 104 -7.89 -5.74 11.74
C GLN A 104 -7.28 -4.47 12.33
N SER A 105 -5.95 -4.37 12.36
CA SER A 105 -5.23 -3.25 12.94
C SER A 105 -4.95 -2.10 11.97
N ILE A 106 -5.15 -2.29 10.67
CA ILE A 106 -4.88 -1.26 9.66
C ILE A 106 -5.80 -0.05 9.87
N ASP A 107 -5.22 1.15 9.92
CA ASP A 107 -5.98 2.40 9.84
C ASP A 107 -5.99 2.91 8.38
N THR A 108 -4.83 2.84 7.72
CA THR A 108 -4.65 3.32 6.34
C THR A 108 -3.91 2.29 5.50
N LEU A 109 -4.44 1.98 4.31
CA LEU A 109 -3.78 1.16 3.31
C LEU A 109 -3.29 2.06 2.16
N VAL A 110 -1.98 2.11 1.98
CA VAL A 110 -1.36 2.84 0.88
C VAL A 110 -1.10 1.89 -0.28
N ILE A 111 -1.56 2.25 -1.48
CA ILE A 111 -1.29 1.53 -2.72
C ILE A 111 -0.44 2.43 -3.62
N ASP A 112 0.85 2.12 -3.75
CA ASP A 112 1.73 2.80 -4.71
C ASP A 112 1.57 2.21 -6.12
N GLU A 113 1.81 3.03 -7.14
CA GLU A 113 1.57 2.72 -8.55
C GLU A 113 0.13 2.24 -8.86
N ILE A 114 -0.88 2.91 -8.28
CA ILE A 114 -2.30 2.56 -8.43
C ILE A 114 -2.77 2.52 -9.90
N SER A 115 -2.10 3.23 -10.82
CA SER A 115 -2.45 3.23 -12.25
C SER A 115 -2.35 1.84 -12.89
N MET A 116 -1.52 0.94 -12.34
CA MET A 116 -1.41 -0.44 -12.81
C MET A 116 -2.41 -1.40 -12.14
N VAL A 117 -3.18 -0.93 -11.16
CA VAL A 117 -4.11 -1.78 -10.40
C VAL A 117 -5.44 -1.86 -11.14
N ARG A 118 -5.88 -3.09 -11.40
CA ARG A 118 -7.19 -3.33 -12.01
C ARG A 118 -8.33 -3.10 -11.03
N ALA A 119 -9.51 -2.75 -11.56
CA ALA A 119 -10.75 -2.59 -10.80
C ALA A 119 -11.09 -3.85 -9.96
N ASP A 120 -10.98 -5.03 -10.58
CA ASP A 120 -11.28 -6.31 -9.93
C ASP A 120 -10.34 -6.62 -8.77
N LEU A 121 -9.05 -6.32 -8.92
CA LEU A 121 -8.07 -6.49 -7.86
C LEU A 121 -8.37 -5.59 -6.66
N LEU A 122 -8.82 -4.35 -6.91
CA LEU A 122 -9.21 -3.43 -5.84
C LEU A 122 -10.49 -3.90 -5.11
N ASP A 123 -11.46 -4.47 -5.83
CA ASP A 123 -12.64 -5.09 -5.22
C ASP A 123 -12.32 -6.39 -4.46
N ALA A 124 -11.32 -7.14 -4.90
CA ALA A 124 -10.81 -8.29 -4.15
C ALA A 124 -10.21 -7.85 -2.80
N VAL A 125 -9.47 -6.73 -2.78
CA VAL A 125 -8.98 -6.10 -1.55
C VAL A 125 -10.14 -5.69 -0.64
N ASP A 126 -11.18 -5.05 -1.17
CA ASP A 126 -12.40 -4.71 -0.43
C ASP A 126 -13.04 -5.95 0.22
N ALA A 127 -13.24 -7.03 -0.55
CA ALA A 127 -13.85 -8.26 -0.05
C ALA A 127 -13.06 -8.87 1.12
N VAL A 128 -11.73 -8.86 1.03
CA VAL A 128 -10.85 -9.35 2.10
C VAL A 128 -10.96 -8.45 3.33
N LEU A 129 -10.87 -7.13 3.16
CA LEU A 129 -10.97 -6.18 4.29
C LEU A 129 -12.33 -6.28 4.98
N ARG A 130 -13.45 -6.29 4.26
CA ARG A 130 -14.79 -6.44 4.84
C ARG A 130 -14.94 -7.73 5.64
N ARG A 131 -14.45 -8.85 5.10
CA ARG A 131 -14.51 -10.17 5.74
C ARG A 131 -13.75 -10.22 7.05
N PHE A 132 -12.48 -9.83 7.05
CA PHE A 132 -11.61 -10.03 8.22
C PHE A 132 -11.74 -8.91 9.26
N ARG A 133 -12.13 -7.69 8.86
CA ARG A 133 -12.46 -6.61 9.78
C ARG A 133 -13.89 -6.71 10.33
N LYS A 134 -14.73 -7.56 9.75
CA LYS A 134 -16.16 -7.69 10.10
C LYS A 134 -16.90 -6.34 10.01
N ASN A 135 -16.53 -5.54 9.02
CA ASN A 135 -17.10 -4.23 8.76
C ASN A 135 -17.61 -4.20 7.31
N GLN A 136 -18.89 -3.91 7.11
CA GLN A 136 -19.51 -3.92 5.78
C GLN A 136 -19.31 -2.62 5.00
N MET A 137 -18.74 -1.59 5.62
CA MET A 137 -18.32 -0.38 4.92
C MET A 137 -17.30 -0.72 3.83
N PRO A 138 -17.23 0.04 2.72
CA PRO A 138 -16.17 -0.10 1.73
C PRO A 138 -14.79 -0.17 2.39
N PHE A 139 -13.96 -1.09 1.88
CA PHE A 139 -12.64 -1.44 2.38
C PHE A 139 -12.60 -1.80 3.87
N GLY A 140 -13.71 -2.30 4.43
CA GLY A 140 -13.82 -2.58 5.86
C GLY A 140 -13.61 -1.35 6.76
N GLY A 141 -13.86 -0.14 6.22
CA GLY A 141 -13.66 1.15 6.87
C GLY A 141 -12.21 1.64 6.93
N VAL A 142 -11.28 0.97 6.24
CA VAL A 142 -9.87 1.40 6.10
C VAL A 142 -9.80 2.61 5.17
N GLN A 143 -8.98 3.60 5.54
CA GLN A 143 -8.67 4.71 4.64
C GLN A 143 -7.74 4.23 3.51
N MET A 144 -8.16 4.44 2.27
CA MET A 144 -7.38 4.10 1.09
C MET A 144 -6.58 5.32 0.64
N VAL A 145 -5.26 5.17 0.54
CA VAL A 145 -4.35 6.18 -0.05
C VAL A 145 -3.75 5.60 -1.31
N MET A 146 -4.22 6.07 -2.45
CA MET A 146 -3.84 5.60 -3.77
C MET A 146 -2.83 6.58 -4.34
N ILE A 147 -1.62 6.13 -4.67
CA ILE A 147 -0.54 6.96 -5.19
C ILE A 147 -0.19 6.46 -6.59
N GLY A 148 -0.11 7.37 -7.57
CA GLY A 148 0.27 6.99 -8.93
C GLY A 148 0.21 8.12 -9.93
N ASP A 149 0.32 7.77 -11.21
CA ASP A 149 0.20 8.70 -12.33
C ASP A 149 -0.58 8.00 -13.46
N LEU A 150 -1.79 8.47 -13.73
CA LEU A 150 -2.67 7.88 -14.75
C LEU A 150 -2.13 8.02 -16.17
N GLY A 151 -1.22 8.97 -16.42
CA GLY A 151 -0.56 9.09 -17.72
C GLY A 151 0.57 8.07 -17.95
N GLN A 152 0.90 7.26 -16.93
CA GLN A 152 1.87 6.15 -17.06
C GLN A 152 1.15 4.86 -17.48
N LEU A 153 1.73 3.70 -17.15
CA LEU A 153 1.22 2.41 -17.62
C LEU A 153 -0.17 2.13 -17.03
N ALA A 154 -1.10 1.85 -17.94
CA ALA A 154 -2.41 1.31 -17.66
C ALA A 154 -2.32 -0.11 -17.09
N PRO A 155 -3.37 -0.61 -16.41
CA PRO A 155 -3.37 -1.98 -15.94
C PRO A 155 -3.35 -2.96 -17.11
N VAL A 156 -2.66 -4.09 -16.94
CA VAL A 156 -2.63 -5.16 -17.93
C VAL A 156 -3.83 -6.09 -17.70
N ALA A 157 -4.76 -6.10 -18.66
CA ALA A 157 -5.84 -7.07 -18.75
C ALA A 157 -5.73 -7.77 -20.11
N LYS A 158 -5.61 -9.10 -20.12
CA LYS A 158 -5.63 -9.86 -21.37
C LYS A 158 -7.04 -9.84 -21.96
N ASP A 159 -7.16 -10.04 -23.27
CA ASP A 159 -8.46 -9.96 -23.97
C ASP A 159 -9.50 -10.93 -23.39
N ASP A 160 -9.08 -12.16 -23.04
CA ASP A 160 -9.93 -13.18 -22.41
C ASP A 160 -10.36 -12.78 -20.99
N GLU A 161 -9.43 -12.23 -20.20
CA GLU A 161 -9.72 -11.70 -18.87
C GLU A 161 -10.69 -10.52 -18.94
N TRP A 162 -10.45 -9.58 -19.87
CA TRP A 162 -11.27 -8.39 -20.05
C TRP A 162 -12.67 -8.74 -20.54
N GLN A 163 -12.82 -9.71 -21.46
CA GLN A 163 -14.12 -10.17 -21.91
C GLN A 163 -15.00 -10.67 -20.75
N MET A 164 -14.40 -11.25 -19.71
CA MET A 164 -15.13 -11.62 -18.49
C MET A 164 -15.44 -10.39 -17.63
N LEU A 165 -14.45 -9.54 -17.38
CA LEU A 165 -14.54 -8.40 -16.47
C LEU A 165 -15.42 -7.26 -16.99
N SER A 166 -15.51 -7.06 -18.30
CA SER A 166 -16.29 -5.98 -18.93
C SER A 166 -17.79 -6.05 -18.66
N HIS A 167 -18.29 -7.19 -18.18
CA HIS A 167 -19.68 -7.34 -17.72
C HIS A 167 -19.96 -6.64 -16.39
N TYR A 168 -18.92 -6.33 -15.61
CA TYR A 168 -19.01 -5.77 -14.26
C TYR A 168 -18.38 -4.39 -14.15
N TYR A 169 -17.40 -4.09 -15.02
CA TYR A 169 -16.58 -2.90 -14.96
C TYR A 169 -16.60 -2.17 -16.31
N ASP A 170 -16.81 -0.86 -16.29
CA ASP A 170 -16.79 -0.05 -17.50
C ASP A 170 -15.38 0.01 -18.12
N THR A 171 -14.36 -0.03 -17.26
CA THR A 171 -12.94 0.09 -17.64
C THR A 171 -12.08 -0.78 -16.73
N PRO A 172 -10.87 -1.19 -17.15
CA PRO A 172 -10.01 -2.02 -16.31
C PRO A 172 -9.36 -1.24 -15.16
N TYR A 173 -9.39 0.10 -15.17
CA TYR A 173 -8.71 0.94 -14.18
C TYR A 173 -9.33 0.87 -12.78
N PHE A 174 -8.51 1.10 -11.76
CA PHE A 174 -8.93 1.08 -10.36
C PHE A 174 -10.16 1.94 -10.06
N PHE A 175 -10.36 3.07 -10.77
CA PHE A 175 -11.51 3.96 -10.58
C PHE A 175 -12.85 3.37 -11.02
N SER A 176 -12.84 2.24 -11.74
CA SER A 176 -14.03 1.45 -12.03
C SER A 176 -14.41 0.45 -10.93
N SER A 177 -13.61 0.32 -9.87
CA SER A 177 -13.93 -0.53 -8.70
C SER A 177 -15.31 -0.22 -8.13
N LEU A 178 -16.12 -1.26 -7.92
CA LEU A 178 -17.46 -1.12 -7.36
C LEU A 178 -17.39 -0.62 -5.91
N ALA A 179 -16.39 -1.07 -5.15
CA ALA A 179 -16.17 -0.61 -3.79
C ALA A 179 -15.75 0.86 -3.74
N LEU A 180 -14.84 1.29 -4.62
CA LEU A 180 -14.37 2.68 -4.65
C LEU A 180 -15.49 3.65 -5.05
N ARG A 181 -16.33 3.27 -6.02
CA ARG A 181 -17.52 4.05 -6.44
C ARG A 181 -18.55 4.26 -5.32
N GLN A 182 -18.57 3.39 -4.31
CA GLN A 182 -19.42 3.56 -3.11
C GLN A 182 -18.84 4.58 -2.11
N THR A 183 -17.65 5.11 -2.37
CA THR A 183 -16.96 6.06 -1.48
C THR A 183 -16.80 7.43 -2.13
N ARG A 184 -16.74 8.47 -1.30
CA ARG A 184 -16.17 9.76 -1.70
C ARG A 184 -14.69 9.73 -1.37
N TYR A 185 -13.85 10.15 -2.32
CA TYR A 185 -12.41 10.27 -2.11
C TYR A 185 -11.90 11.59 -2.68
N ALA A 186 -10.90 12.15 -2.02
CA ALA A 186 -10.24 13.36 -2.45
C ALA A 186 -9.21 13.06 -3.55
N ILE A 187 -8.98 14.01 -4.44
CA ILE A 187 -7.89 13.94 -5.41
C ILE A 187 -6.96 15.13 -5.16
N VAL A 188 -5.65 14.86 -5.08
CA VAL A 188 -4.63 15.89 -4.93
C VAL A 188 -3.54 15.67 -5.97
N GLU A 189 -3.27 16.67 -6.79
CA GLU A 189 -2.21 16.62 -7.80
C GLU A 189 -0.95 17.38 -7.35
N LEU A 190 0.19 16.69 -7.26
CA LEU A 190 1.50 17.32 -7.07
C LEU A 190 1.97 17.96 -8.37
N LYS A 191 2.09 19.29 -8.39
CA LYS A 191 2.40 20.06 -9.60
C LYS A 191 3.89 20.30 -9.85
N LYS A 192 4.69 20.42 -8.78
CA LYS A 192 6.12 20.77 -8.88
C LYS A 192 6.96 19.57 -9.31
N VAL A 193 7.56 19.62 -10.49
CA VAL A 193 8.48 18.59 -11.03
C VAL A 193 9.91 18.90 -10.59
N TYR A 194 10.61 17.92 -10.02
CA TYR A 194 11.98 18.07 -9.52
C TYR A 194 13.04 17.37 -10.40
N ARG A 195 12.63 16.46 -11.30
CA ARG A 195 13.56 15.50 -11.96
C ARG A 195 14.23 16.02 -13.25
N GLN A 196 13.62 16.95 -13.99
CA GLN A 196 14.06 17.28 -15.36
C GLN A 196 14.56 18.71 -15.49
N SER A 197 15.74 18.88 -16.09
CA SER A 197 16.42 20.16 -16.32
C SER A 197 16.13 20.79 -17.70
N ASP A 198 15.65 20.00 -18.67
CA ASP A 198 15.31 20.46 -20.03
C ASP A 198 13.83 20.82 -20.16
N ALA A 199 13.53 22.13 -20.14
CA ALA A 199 12.16 22.64 -20.22
C ALA A 199 11.45 22.29 -21.54
N ARG A 200 12.20 22.24 -22.67
CA ARG A 200 11.61 21.94 -23.98
C ARG A 200 11.23 20.47 -24.07
N PHE A 201 12.09 19.58 -23.58
CA PHE A 201 11.78 18.16 -23.58
C PHE A 201 10.62 17.83 -22.63
N LEU A 202 10.58 18.46 -21.45
CA LEU A 202 9.46 18.37 -20.51
C LEU A 202 8.12 18.77 -21.18
N GLU A 203 8.12 19.84 -21.99
CA GLU A 203 6.91 20.27 -22.70
C GLU A 203 6.43 19.20 -23.70
N LEU A 204 7.34 18.61 -24.48
CA LEU A 204 7.01 17.52 -25.41
C LEU A 204 6.44 16.31 -24.65
N LEU A 205 7.10 15.90 -23.56
CA LEU A 205 6.65 14.78 -22.73
C LEU A 205 5.26 15.03 -22.13
N ASN A 206 5.00 16.27 -21.69
CA ASN A 206 3.68 16.67 -21.18
C ASN A 206 2.61 16.61 -22.26
N LYS A 207 2.91 17.03 -23.48
CA LYS A 207 1.97 16.91 -24.61
C LYS A 207 1.68 15.45 -24.95
N VAL A 208 2.67 14.57 -24.89
CA VAL A 208 2.45 13.12 -25.07
C VAL A 208 1.60 12.55 -23.91
N ARG A 209 1.93 12.89 -22.66
CA ARG A 209 1.20 12.43 -21.46
C ARG A 209 -0.25 12.86 -21.46
N ASP A 210 -0.49 14.14 -21.75
CA ASP A 210 -1.80 14.77 -21.67
C ASP A 210 -2.59 14.61 -22.99
N ASN A 211 -2.16 13.67 -23.84
CA ASN A 211 -2.75 13.35 -25.14
C ASN A 211 -3.04 14.56 -26.05
N ARG A 212 -2.06 15.48 -26.09
CA ARG A 212 -2.05 16.72 -26.88
C ARG A 212 -0.85 16.80 -27.83
N ALA A 213 -0.33 15.64 -28.25
CA ALA A 213 0.76 15.57 -29.21
C ALA A 213 0.23 15.83 -30.64
N ASP A 214 0.54 17.00 -31.17
CA ASP A 214 0.25 17.39 -32.54
C ASP A 214 1.37 16.96 -33.50
N ASP A 215 1.21 17.27 -34.80
CA ASP A 215 2.22 16.97 -35.82
C ASP A 215 3.57 17.61 -35.52
N ALA A 216 3.60 18.79 -34.88
CA ALA A 216 4.84 19.47 -34.50
C ALA A 216 5.57 18.72 -33.37
N VAL A 217 4.84 18.20 -32.39
CA VAL A 217 5.39 17.32 -31.33
C VAL A 217 5.95 16.05 -31.93
N LEU A 218 5.19 15.39 -32.81
CA LEU A 218 5.67 14.17 -33.47
C LEU A 218 6.87 14.45 -34.37
N GLN A 219 6.90 15.56 -35.10
CA GLN A 219 8.06 15.94 -35.91
C GLN A 219 9.29 16.19 -35.04
N ALA A 220 9.12 16.85 -33.88
CA ALA A 220 10.20 17.07 -32.93
C ALA A 220 10.72 15.75 -32.35
N LEU A 221 9.85 14.81 -31.98
CA LEU A 221 10.26 13.49 -31.51
C LEU A 221 10.89 12.65 -32.63
N ASN A 222 10.31 12.66 -33.83
CA ASN A 222 10.79 11.93 -35.00
C ASN A 222 12.10 12.48 -35.55
N SER A 223 12.51 13.70 -35.20
CA SER A 223 13.87 14.17 -35.45
C SER A 223 14.95 13.32 -34.76
N ARG A 224 14.55 12.50 -33.77
CA ARG A 224 15.41 11.54 -33.07
C ARG A 224 15.40 10.14 -33.70
N TYR A 225 14.67 9.93 -34.79
CA TYR A 225 14.80 8.72 -35.59
C TYR A 225 16.06 8.80 -36.45
N ILE A 226 16.96 7.83 -36.26
CA ILE A 226 18.21 7.71 -37.03
C ILE A 226 18.15 6.36 -37.74
N ARG A 227 18.03 6.39 -39.07
CA ARG A 227 17.89 5.18 -39.89
C ARG A 227 19.16 4.32 -39.79
N GLY A 228 18.99 3.05 -39.44
CA GLY A 228 20.12 2.11 -39.32
C GLY A 228 21.04 2.43 -38.15
N PHE A 229 20.55 3.12 -37.12
CA PHE A 229 21.34 3.43 -35.95
C PHE A 229 21.74 2.15 -35.21
N GLU A 230 23.04 1.86 -35.26
CA GLU A 230 23.69 0.87 -34.42
C GLU A 230 24.54 1.63 -33.40
N PRO A 231 24.14 1.64 -32.11
CA PRO A 231 24.94 2.29 -31.09
C PRO A 231 26.28 1.57 -30.98
N LYS A 232 27.38 2.32 -30.85
CA LYS A 232 28.65 1.68 -30.49
C LYS A 232 28.52 1.09 -29.09
N THR A 233 29.23 0.00 -28.81
CA THR A 233 29.23 -0.64 -27.50
C THR A 233 29.64 0.34 -26.39
N GLU A 234 30.52 1.29 -26.70
CA GLU A 234 31.01 2.36 -25.82
C GLU A 234 29.93 3.42 -25.51
N ASP A 235 28.96 3.58 -26.40
CA ASP A 235 27.86 4.52 -26.28
C ASP A 235 26.73 3.99 -25.38
N GLY A 236 26.88 2.79 -24.81
CA GLY A 236 26.12 2.20 -23.69
C GLY A 236 24.60 2.43 -23.74
N TYR A 237 24.02 2.42 -24.93
CA TYR A 237 22.60 2.61 -25.11
C TYR A 237 21.86 1.42 -24.53
N ILE A 238 20.76 1.69 -23.82
CA ILE A 238 19.78 0.66 -23.47
C ILE A 238 18.61 0.72 -24.44
N ARG A 239 18.17 -0.43 -24.95
CA ARG A 239 16.98 -0.54 -25.79
C ARG A 239 15.73 -0.77 -24.94
N LEU A 240 14.75 0.12 -25.06
CA LEU A 240 13.44 -0.04 -24.42
C LEU A 240 12.45 -0.62 -25.44
N THR A 241 11.94 -1.81 -25.15
CA THR A 241 11.04 -2.57 -26.04
C THR A 241 9.64 -2.72 -25.42
N THR A 242 8.63 -2.98 -26.24
CA THR A 242 7.25 -3.12 -25.73
C THR A 242 6.96 -4.49 -25.12
N HIS A 243 7.63 -5.56 -25.58
CA HIS A 243 7.37 -6.94 -25.16
C HIS A 243 8.61 -7.66 -24.60
N ASN A 244 8.40 -8.56 -23.63
CA ASN A 244 9.50 -9.32 -22.99
C ASN A 244 10.30 -10.16 -24.00
N TYR A 245 9.64 -10.78 -24.99
CA TYR A 245 10.33 -11.60 -25.99
C TYR A 245 11.31 -10.78 -26.85
N GLN A 246 11.03 -9.49 -27.09
CA GLN A 246 11.91 -8.61 -27.86
C GLN A 246 13.17 -8.27 -27.06
N ALA A 247 13.01 -7.94 -25.78
CA ALA A 247 14.12 -7.70 -24.87
C ALA A 247 15.01 -8.95 -24.74
N GLN A 248 14.38 -10.12 -24.52
CA GLN A 248 15.12 -11.38 -24.39
C GLN A 248 15.89 -11.69 -25.67
N LYS A 249 15.24 -11.63 -26.83
CA LYS A 249 15.88 -11.89 -28.13
C LYS A 249 17.10 -11.00 -28.36
N GLU A 250 17.03 -9.72 -28.02
CA GLU A 250 18.17 -8.81 -28.18
C GLU A 250 19.29 -9.13 -27.19
N ASN A 251 18.96 -9.41 -25.93
CA ASN A 251 19.97 -9.80 -24.93
C ASN A 251 20.67 -11.11 -25.32
N ASP A 252 19.92 -12.13 -25.76
CA ASP A 252 20.46 -13.41 -26.21
C ASP A 252 21.36 -13.23 -27.44
N ARG A 253 20.92 -12.40 -28.40
CA ARG A 253 21.71 -12.08 -29.59
C ARG A 253 23.04 -11.44 -29.19
N GLN A 254 23.03 -10.45 -28.32
CA GLN A 254 24.26 -9.77 -27.88
C GLN A 254 25.18 -10.71 -27.10
N MET A 255 24.63 -11.55 -26.21
CA MET A 255 25.39 -12.61 -25.53
C MET A 255 26.06 -13.59 -26.50
N SER A 256 25.37 -13.97 -27.58
CA SER A 256 25.92 -14.89 -28.60
C SER A 256 27.06 -14.26 -29.41
N LEU A 257 27.06 -12.94 -29.59
CA LEU A 257 28.09 -12.19 -30.33
C LEU A 257 29.35 -11.93 -29.50
N LEU A 258 29.25 -11.98 -28.17
CA LEU A 258 30.40 -11.80 -27.30
C LEU A 258 31.35 -13.01 -27.37
N PRO A 259 32.65 -12.78 -27.60
CA PRO A 259 33.66 -13.83 -27.48
C PRO A 259 33.84 -14.22 -26.00
N GLY A 260 34.46 -15.37 -25.77
CA GLY A 260 34.77 -15.86 -24.43
C GLY A 260 33.75 -16.85 -23.88
N GLU A 261 34.10 -17.41 -22.73
CA GLU A 261 33.33 -18.45 -22.04
C GLU A 261 32.18 -17.85 -21.23
N GLU A 262 31.09 -18.61 -21.11
CA GLU A 262 29.95 -18.26 -20.27
C GLU A 262 30.20 -18.70 -18.83
N TYR A 263 29.92 -17.80 -17.89
CA TYR A 263 29.97 -18.07 -16.47
C TYR A 263 28.56 -17.96 -15.89
N THR A 264 28.19 -18.93 -15.06
CA THR A 264 26.85 -19.03 -14.49
C THR A 264 26.89 -18.98 -12.98
N TYR A 265 26.05 -18.13 -12.39
CA TYR A 265 25.90 -17.96 -10.94
C TYR A 265 24.48 -18.29 -10.52
N ASN A 266 24.35 -19.20 -9.56
CA ASN A 266 23.05 -19.60 -9.02
C ASN A 266 22.73 -18.81 -7.75
N ALA A 267 21.48 -18.40 -7.61
CA ALA A 267 21.00 -17.69 -6.44
C ALA A 267 20.92 -18.62 -5.22
N GLU A 268 21.16 -18.07 -4.04
CA GLU A 268 20.87 -18.73 -2.77
C GLU A 268 19.47 -18.31 -2.29
N VAL A 269 18.51 -19.22 -2.33
CA VAL A 269 17.14 -18.99 -1.84
C VAL A 269 16.94 -19.70 -0.51
N LYS A 270 16.52 -18.98 0.53
CA LYS A 270 16.22 -19.52 1.87
C LYS A 270 14.82 -19.12 2.30
N GLY A 271 14.13 -20.00 3.03
CA GLY A 271 12.79 -19.71 3.54
C GLY A 271 11.73 -19.64 2.42
N LYS A 272 10.73 -18.78 2.59
CA LYS A 272 9.63 -18.61 1.62
C LYS A 272 9.87 -17.42 0.71
N PHE A 273 10.33 -17.68 -0.51
CA PHE A 273 10.48 -16.66 -1.55
C PHE A 273 9.91 -17.20 -2.88
N PRO A 274 8.70 -16.79 -3.30
CA PRO A 274 8.10 -17.30 -4.54
C PRO A 274 8.90 -16.92 -5.79
N ASP A 275 9.11 -17.86 -6.71
CA ASP A 275 9.92 -17.69 -7.92
C ASP A 275 9.47 -16.53 -8.82
N MET A 276 8.15 -16.33 -8.90
CA MET A 276 7.55 -15.22 -9.67
C MET A 276 7.91 -13.83 -9.13
N LEU A 277 8.40 -13.74 -7.89
CA LEU A 277 8.80 -12.49 -7.24
C LEU A 277 10.33 -12.28 -7.30
N PHE A 278 11.10 -13.19 -7.92
CA PHE A 278 12.54 -13.05 -7.95
C PHE A 278 12.95 -11.71 -8.57
N PRO A 279 13.77 -10.91 -7.85
CA PRO A 279 14.19 -9.59 -8.31
C PRO A 279 15.16 -9.73 -9.49
N THR A 280 15.93 -10.83 -9.53
CA THR A 280 16.78 -11.20 -10.65
C THR A 280 16.70 -12.66 -11.08
N GLU A 281 17.34 -12.99 -12.20
CA GLU A 281 17.42 -14.36 -12.70
C GLU A 281 17.98 -15.26 -11.58
N GLU A 282 17.31 -16.38 -11.31
CA GLU A 282 17.81 -17.39 -10.37
C GLU A 282 19.15 -17.94 -10.86
N THR A 283 19.25 -18.17 -12.16
CA THR A 283 20.46 -18.60 -12.87
C THR A 283 20.95 -17.45 -13.73
N LEU A 284 21.95 -16.71 -13.23
CA LEU A 284 22.53 -15.57 -13.93
C LEU A 284 23.71 -16.02 -14.78
N THR A 285 23.58 -15.96 -16.10
CA THR A 285 24.66 -16.28 -17.05
C THR A 285 25.23 -15.00 -17.68
N LEU A 286 26.55 -14.83 -17.62
CA LEU A 286 27.28 -13.65 -18.09
C LEU A 286 28.56 -14.04 -18.86
N LYS A 287 29.08 -13.08 -19.64
CA LYS A 287 30.37 -13.13 -20.35
C LYS A 287 31.14 -11.85 -20.09
N GLU A 288 32.46 -11.89 -20.31
CA GLU A 288 33.26 -10.66 -20.37
C GLU A 288 32.73 -9.76 -21.49
N GLY A 289 32.60 -8.46 -21.22
CA GLY A 289 31.98 -7.50 -22.13
C GLY A 289 30.45 -7.45 -22.09
N ALA A 290 29.78 -8.24 -21.24
CA ALA A 290 28.33 -8.19 -21.12
C ALA A 290 27.83 -6.85 -20.55
N GLN A 291 26.83 -6.25 -21.19
CA GLN A 291 26.17 -5.05 -20.67
C GLN A 291 25.13 -5.45 -19.64
N VAL A 292 25.30 -4.94 -18.43
CA VAL A 292 24.45 -5.25 -17.28
C VAL A 292 23.86 -3.99 -16.66
N MET A 293 22.72 -4.16 -16.00
CA MET A 293 22.06 -3.13 -15.21
C MET A 293 21.95 -3.61 -13.77
N PHE A 294 22.32 -2.73 -12.83
CA PHE A 294 22.11 -2.98 -11.41
C PHE A 294 20.62 -2.92 -11.06
N VAL A 295 20.12 -3.91 -10.33
CA VAL A 295 18.69 -4.02 -9.93
C VAL A 295 18.46 -3.72 -8.45
N LYS A 296 19.49 -3.25 -7.74
CA LYS A 296 19.45 -2.87 -6.33
C LYS A 296 20.37 -1.67 -6.09
N ASN A 297 20.08 -0.88 -5.07
CA ASN A 297 21.05 0.09 -4.56
C ASN A 297 22.10 -0.66 -3.72
N ASP A 298 23.34 -0.21 -3.79
CA ASP A 298 24.42 -0.76 -2.97
C ASP A 298 24.11 -0.57 -1.47
N SER A 299 24.14 -1.68 -0.74
CA SER A 299 23.88 -1.72 0.70
C SER A 299 25.09 -1.27 1.53
N SER A 300 26.27 -1.16 0.92
CA SER A 300 27.52 -0.75 1.57
C SER A 300 27.56 0.75 1.89
N GLN A 301 28.52 1.16 2.72
CA GLN A 301 28.75 2.59 2.99
C GLN A 301 29.26 3.35 1.77
N ASP A 302 29.92 2.66 0.84
CA ASP A 302 30.55 3.25 -0.33
C ASP A 302 29.52 3.70 -1.38
N LYS A 303 28.31 3.11 -1.35
CA LYS A 303 27.20 3.40 -2.28
C LYS A 303 27.67 3.42 -3.73
N ALA A 304 28.47 2.41 -4.11
CA ALA A 304 29.19 2.38 -5.36
C ALA A 304 28.27 2.25 -6.59
N PHE A 305 27.08 1.66 -6.42
CA PHE A 305 26.09 1.51 -7.48
C PHE A 305 24.65 1.80 -6.99
N TYR A 306 23.77 2.09 -7.95
CA TYR A 306 22.36 2.37 -7.70
C TYR A 306 21.46 1.59 -8.67
N ASN A 307 20.20 1.38 -8.30
CA ASN A 307 19.22 0.67 -9.13
C ASN A 307 18.98 1.41 -10.46
N GLY A 308 19.15 0.70 -11.58
CA GLY A 308 19.09 1.24 -12.94
C GLY A 308 20.45 1.64 -13.51
N MET A 309 21.52 1.63 -12.71
CA MET A 309 22.87 1.96 -13.18
C MET A 309 23.35 0.93 -14.20
N LEU A 310 23.90 1.40 -15.31
CA LEU A 310 24.46 0.56 -16.38
C LEU A 310 25.97 0.39 -16.21
N GLY A 311 26.45 -0.77 -16.63
CA GLY A 311 27.88 -1.03 -16.73
C GLY A 311 28.18 -2.22 -17.63
N THR A 312 29.47 -2.44 -17.84
CA THR A 312 29.97 -3.54 -18.67
C THR A 312 30.83 -4.45 -17.81
N VAL A 313 30.59 -5.76 -17.89
CA VAL A 313 31.42 -6.77 -17.22
C VAL A 313 32.83 -6.67 -17.78
N GLU A 314 33.81 -6.38 -16.91
CA GLU A 314 35.21 -6.18 -17.31
C GLU A 314 36.06 -7.42 -17.04
N ARG A 315 35.86 -8.08 -15.92
CA ARG A 315 36.52 -9.35 -15.59
C ARG A 315 35.49 -10.29 -15.01
N ILE A 316 35.58 -11.56 -15.35
CA ILE A 316 34.63 -12.58 -14.92
C ILE A 316 35.33 -13.93 -14.77
N ASP A 317 35.00 -14.64 -13.70
CA ASP A 317 35.43 -16.01 -13.45
C ASP A 317 34.40 -16.76 -12.60
N ASN A 318 34.70 -18.00 -12.22
CA ASN A 318 33.81 -18.82 -11.39
C ASN A 318 33.59 -18.28 -9.96
N GLN A 319 34.41 -17.33 -9.48
CA GLN A 319 34.30 -16.72 -8.15
C GLN A 319 33.53 -15.39 -8.15
N GLY A 320 33.45 -14.71 -9.29
CA GLY A 320 32.66 -13.49 -9.43
C GLY A 320 33.06 -12.65 -10.64
N PHE A 321 32.65 -11.38 -10.63
CA PHE A 321 32.94 -10.46 -11.73
C PHE A 321 33.04 -9.00 -11.27
N SER A 322 33.76 -8.21 -12.04
CA SER A 322 33.79 -6.76 -11.92
C SER A 322 33.00 -6.10 -13.04
N VAL A 323 32.31 -5.00 -12.71
CA VAL A 323 31.58 -4.17 -13.65
C VAL A 323 32.24 -2.80 -13.71
N ARG A 324 32.67 -2.41 -14.91
CA ARG A 324 33.10 -1.04 -15.18
C ARG A 324 31.85 -0.18 -15.37
N THR A 325 31.68 0.79 -14.48
CA THR A 325 30.58 1.75 -14.54
C THR A 325 30.74 2.65 -15.76
N ARG A 326 29.60 3.04 -16.31
CA ARG A 326 29.62 3.95 -17.45
C ARG A 326 29.84 5.40 -17.02
N ASP A 327 29.13 5.85 -16.00
CA ASP A 327 29.09 7.26 -15.58
C ASP A 327 30.45 7.76 -15.09
N SER A 328 31.19 6.92 -14.35
CA SER A 328 32.45 7.28 -13.71
C SER A 328 33.68 6.52 -14.22
N GLY A 329 33.49 5.50 -15.08
CA GLY A 329 34.56 4.61 -15.52
C GLY A 329 35.17 3.76 -14.40
N THR A 330 34.55 3.76 -13.22
CA THR A 330 35.02 3.06 -12.02
C THR A 330 34.76 1.58 -12.17
N VAL A 331 35.75 0.76 -11.81
CA VAL A 331 35.59 -0.69 -11.75
C VAL A 331 35.06 -1.07 -10.38
N ILE A 332 33.87 -1.66 -10.35
CA ILE A 332 33.21 -2.14 -9.14
C ILE A 332 33.34 -3.66 -9.13
N ASN A 333 33.94 -4.22 -8.07
CA ASN A 333 33.85 -5.65 -7.83
C ASN A 333 32.45 -5.96 -7.27
N VAL A 334 31.64 -6.73 -7.99
CA VAL A 334 30.23 -6.90 -7.64
C VAL A 334 30.08 -8.03 -6.63
N GLY A 335 29.58 -7.71 -5.44
CA GLY A 335 29.22 -8.70 -4.43
C GLY A 335 27.79 -9.22 -4.61
N MET A 336 27.49 -10.39 -4.04
CA MET A 336 26.12 -10.86 -3.91
C MET A 336 25.35 -9.99 -2.91
N GLU A 337 24.15 -9.58 -3.30
CA GLU A 337 23.22 -8.82 -2.47
C GLU A 337 22.05 -9.71 -2.04
N GLN A 338 21.44 -9.38 -0.90
CA GLN A 338 20.26 -10.09 -0.39
C GLN A 338 19.00 -9.24 -0.56
N TRP A 339 17.92 -9.86 -1.03
CA TRP A 339 16.57 -9.31 -1.00
C TRP A 339 15.73 -10.11 -0.03
N ASP A 340 14.96 -9.38 0.77
CA ASP A 340 14.12 -9.97 1.80
C ASP A 340 12.68 -9.99 1.30
N ASN A 341 12.07 -11.18 1.30
CA ASN A 341 10.62 -11.29 1.18
C ASN A 341 10.04 -11.04 2.58
N THR A 342 9.65 -9.78 2.83
CA THR A 342 9.08 -9.38 4.10
C THR A 342 7.58 -9.63 4.14
N ARG A 343 7.08 -9.93 5.33
CA ARG A 343 5.66 -9.87 5.64
C ARG A 343 5.42 -8.94 6.80
N TYR A 344 4.29 -8.25 6.75
CA TYR A 344 3.81 -7.51 7.90
C TYR A 344 3.37 -8.46 9.00
N VAL A 345 3.88 -8.21 10.19
CA VAL A 345 3.54 -8.88 11.44
C VAL A 345 3.19 -7.84 12.50
N ILE A 346 2.54 -8.31 13.56
CA ILE A 346 2.40 -7.51 14.77
C ILE A 346 3.51 -7.97 15.70
N ASP A 347 4.39 -7.05 16.09
CA ASP A 347 5.37 -7.28 17.16
C ASP A 347 4.60 -7.53 18.47
N GLU A 348 4.77 -8.68 19.13
CA GLU A 348 3.95 -9.00 20.31
C GLU A 348 4.21 -8.08 21.51
N ARG A 349 5.39 -7.43 21.56
CA ARG A 349 5.78 -6.51 22.63
C ARG A 349 5.31 -5.09 22.34
N THR A 350 5.45 -4.61 21.11
CA THR A 350 5.08 -3.23 20.75
C THR A 350 3.66 -3.11 20.22
N ASN A 351 3.19 -4.18 19.57
CA ASN A 351 2.04 -4.31 18.67
C ASN A 351 1.93 -3.21 17.62
N GLU A 352 3.08 -2.71 17.22
CA GLU A 352 3.17 -1.99 15.97
C GLU A 352 3.22 -3.01 14.84
N ILE A 353 2.74 -2.58 13.67
CA ILE A 353 2.95 -3.34 12.45
C ILE A 353 4.43 -3.22 12.14
N THR A 354 5.14 -4.35 12.21
CA THR A 354 6.55 -4.45 11.85
C THR A 354 6.71 -5.40 10.67
N GLU A 355 7.87 -5.39 10.05
CA GLU A 355 8.22 -6.26 8.93
C GLU A 355 9.11 -7.39 9.45
N GLU A 356 8.76 -8.64 9.11
CA GLU A 356 9.55 -9.83 9.40
C GLU A 356 9.95 -10.52 8.09
N VAL A 357 11.18 -11.00 8.01
CA VAL A 357 11.72 -11.68 6.82
C VAL A 357 11.27 -13.14 6.81
N ASP A 358 10.42 -13.51 5.84
CA ASP A 358 9.91 -14.88 5.66
C ASP A 358 10.81 -15.75 4.78
N GLY A 359 11.59 -15.10 3.92
CA GLY A 359 12.56 -15.73 3.05
C GLY A 359 13.53 -14.72 2.48
N THR A 360 14.69 -15.21 2.06
CA THR A 360 15.74 -14.40 1.46
C THR A 360 16.12 -14.98 0.11
N PHE A 361 16.35 -14.09 -0.85
CA PHE A 361 16.93 -14.40 -2.15
C PHE A 361 18.26 -13.67 -2.19
N ARG A 362 19.37 -14.37 -2.42
CA ARG A 362 20.70 -13.77 -2.47
C ARG A 362 21.39 -14.10 -3.79
N GLN A 363 21.79 -13.08 -4.53
CA GLN A 363 22.35 -13.18 -5.88
C GLN A 363 23.12 -11.90 -6.22
N TYR A 364 23.94 -11.92 -7.27
CA TYR A 364 24.53 -10.71 -7.81
C TYR A 364 23.43 -9.73 -8.29
N PRO A 365 23.47 -8.44 -7.89
CA PRO A 365 22.42 -7.45 -8.15
C PRO A 365 22.41 -6.91 -9.57
N VAL A 366 22.54 -7.78 -10.58
CA VAL A 366 22.59 -7.39 -11.98
C VAL A 366 21.65 -8.22 -12.87
N LYS A 367 21.32 -7.66 -14.03
CA LYS A 367 20.67 -8.33 -15.17
C LYS A 367 21.30 -7.90 -16.48
N LEU A 368 21.21 -8.74 -17.50
CA LEU A 368 21.49 -8.33 -18.87
C LEU A 368 20.61 -7.14 -19.28
N ALA A 369 21.23 -6.15 -19.91
CA ALA A 369 20.60 -4.85 -20.10
C ALA A 369 20.96 -4.16 -21.42
N TRP A 370 21.22 -4.92 -22.49
CA TRP A 370 21.15 -4.34 -23.84
C TRP A 370 19.72 -3.94 -24.19
N ALA A 371 18.76 -4.74 -23.74
CA ALA A 371 17.34 -4.44 -23.88
C ALA A 371 16.55 -4.78 -22.61
N ILE A 372 15.59 -3.91 -22.28
CA ILE A 372 14.57 -4.15 -21.26
C ILE A 372 13.20 -3.76 -21.81
N THR A 373 12.13 -4.18 -21.13
CA THR A 373 10.80 -3.72 -21.47
C THR A 373 10.50 -2.36 -20.86
N VAL A 374 9.62 -1.60 -21.52
CA VAL A 374 9.12 -0.31 -20.99
C VAL A 374 8.55 -0.49 -19.58
N HIS A 375 7.84 -1.58 -19.31
CA HIS A 375 7.32 -1.93 -17.98
C HIS A 375 8.43 -2.03 -16.92
N LYS A 376 9.52 -2.74 -17.22
CA LYS A 376 10.67 -2.90 -16.31
C LYS A 376 11.51 -1.61 -16.20
N SER A 377 11.35 -0.67 -17.12
CA SER A 377 12.04 0.62 -17.09
C SER A 377 11.37 1.65 -16.18
N GLN A 378 10.15 1.38 -15.69
CA GLN A 378 9.42 2.33 -14.87
C GLN A 378 10.18 2.67 -13.58
N GLY A 379 10.16 3.96 -13.22
CA GLY A 379 10.96 4.50 -12.13
C GLY A 379 12.43 4.75 -12.46
N LEU A 380 13.01 4.07 -13.46
CA LEU A 380 14.42 4.21 -13.87
C LEU A 380 14.65 5.46 -14.72
N THR A 381 15.90 5.90 -14.82
CA THR A 381 16.34 7.06 -15.61
C THR A 381 17.63 6.71 -16.34
N PHE A 382 17.71 7.06 -17.63
CA PHE A 382 18.86 6.78 -18.49
C PHE A 382 19.36 8.06 -19.18
N ASP A 383 20.67 8.11 -19.43
CA ASP A 383 21.26 9.18 -20.25
C ASP A 383 21.06 8.92 -21.73
N HIS A 384 21.22 7.67 -22.17
CA HIS A 384 21.11 7.26 -23.57
C HIS A 384 20.22 6.02 -23.71
N ALA A 385 19.14 6.14 -24.50
CA ALA A 385 18.25 5.01 -24.75
C ALA A 385 17.74 4.97 -26.20
N VAL A 386 17.66 3.76 -26.74
CA VAL A 386 16.98 3.45 -28.00
C VAL A 386 15.56 3.05 -27.67
N ILE A 387 14.59 3.82 -28.13
CA ILE A 387 13.17 3.62 -27.84
C ILE A 387 12.52 2.89 -29.01
N ASP A 388 12.02 1.69 -28.72
CA ASP A 388 11.30 0.84 -29.68
C ASP A 388 9.84 0.69 -29.29
N VAL A 389 9.05 1.75 -29.53
CA VAL A 389 7.62 1.84 -29.18
C VAL A 389 6.71 2.02 -30.39
N GLN A 390 7.17 1.73 -31.60
CA GLN A 390 6.29 1.71 -32.79
C GLN A 390 5.12 0.74 -32.60
N ARG A 391 5.35 -0.35 -31.85
CA ARG A 391 4.34 -1.35 -31.48
C ARG A 391 3.81 -1.13 -30.07
N ALA A 392 3.70 0.13 -29.64
CA ALA A 392 2.98 0.44 -28.42
C ALA A 392 1.55 -0.06 -28.56
N PHE A 393 1.04 -0.72 -27.52
CA PHE A 393 -0.28 -1.38 -27.54
C PHE A 393 -1.16 -0.98 -26.36
N THR A 394 -0.62 -0.21 -25.41
CA THR A 394 -1.36 0.25 -24.24
C THR A 394 -1.11 1.72 -23.96
N HIS A 395 -2.08 2.36 -23.31
CA HIS A 395 -2.01 3.76 -22.89
C HIS A 395 -0.77 4.03 -22.01
N GLY A 396 -0.17 5.21 -22.19
CA GLY A 396 0.99 5.66 -21.43
C GLY A 396 2.31 4.94 -21.72
N GLN A 397 2.33 3.84 -22.50
CA GLN A 397 3.57 3.08 -22.79
C GLN A 397 4.62 3.94 -23.51
N THR A 398 4.22 4.69 -24.53
CA THR A 398 5.11 5.62 -25.25
C THR A 398 5.61 6.72 -24.31
N TYR A 399 4.74 7.33 -23.51
CA TYR A 399 5.14 8.34 -22.53
C TYR A 399 6.16 7.80 -21.52
N VAL A 400 5.91 6.61 -20.96
CA VAL A 400 6.81 5.97 -19.99
C VAL A 400 8.18 5.75 -20.61
N ALA A 401 8.24 5.22 -21.83
CA ALA A 401 9.49 4.98 -22.55
C ALA A 401 10.27 6.29 -22.81
N LEU A 402 9.61 7.30 -23.38
CA LEU A 402 10.24 8.59 -23.69
C LEU A 402 10.73 9.30 -22.42
N SER A 403 9.95 9.24 -21.33
CA SER A 403 10.28 9.88 -20.05
C SER A 403 11.42 9.22 -19.28
N ARG A 404 11.96 8.09 -19.75
CA ARG A 404 13.15 7.47 -19.13
C ARG A 404 14.43 8.22 -19.46
N CYS A 405 14.50 8.90 -20.59
CA CYS A 405 15.67 9.71 -20.97
C CYS A 405 15.72 11.01 -20.17
N ARG A 406 16.92 11.46 -19.78
CA ARG A 406 17.10 12.78 -19.15
C ARG A 406 16.95 13.93 -20.14
N THR A 407 17.36 13.74 -21.39
CA THR A 407 17.36 14.78 -22.43
C THR A 407 16.83 14.24 -23.75
N LEU A 408 16.32 15.13 -24.61
CA LEU A 408 15.87 14.75 -25.96
C LEU A 408 17.04 14.24 -26.82
N ALA A 409 18.25 14.79 -26.62
CA ALA A 409 19.46 14.37 -27.34
C ALA A 409 19.95 12.98 -26.96
N GLY A 410 19.68 12.54 -25.72
CA GLY A 410 19.99 11.18 -25.27
C GLY A 410 19.10 10.09 -25.89
N LEU A 411 17.94 10.49 -26.42
CA LEU A 411 16.95 9.60 -27.00
C LEU A 411 17.22 9.32 -28.47
N VAL A 412 17.08 8.06 -28.88
CA VAL A 412 17.04 7.65 -30.30
C VAL A 412 15.83 6.77 -30.52
N LEU A 413 15.08 6.98 -31.60
CA LEU A 413 13.95 6.13 -31.96
C LEU A 413 14.40 5.01 -32.90
N SER A 414 13.92 3.78 -32.68
CA SER A 414 14.15 2.64 -33.59
C SER A 414 13.45 2.79 -34.94
N ALA A 415 12.31 3.49 -34.94
CA ALA A 415 11.45 3.78 -36.07
C ALA A 415 10.72 5.10 -35.81
N PRO A 416 10.24 5.81 -36.86
CA PRO A 416 9.39 6.96 -36.67
C PRO A 416 8.14 6.59 -35.84
N LEU A 417 7.80 7.43 -34.88
CA LEU A 417 6.58 7.33 -34.09
C LEU A 417 5.38 7.72 -34.97
N PRO A 418 4.44 6.79 -35.23
CA PRO A 418 3.15 7.14 -35.81
C PRO A 418 2.25 7.76 -34.74
N HIS A 419 1.22 8.50 -35.16
CA HIS A 419 0.14 8.96 -34.28
C HIS A 419 -0.47 7.82 -33.47
N SER A 420 -0.63 6.64 -34.07
CA SER A 420 -1.19 5.45 -33.41
C SER A 420 -0.36 4.92 -32.24
N ALA A 421 0.93 5.28 -32.12
CA ALA A 421 1.77 4.90 -30.98
C ALA A 421 1.49 5.77 -29.74
N ILE A 422 0.81 6.92 -29.89
CA ILE A 422 0.32 7.73 -28.78
C ILE A 422 -1.13 7.30 -28.52
N ILE A 423 -1.27 6.24 -27.73
CA ILE A 423 -2.58 5.63 -27.45
C ILE A 423 -3.33 6.48 -26.44
N ARG A 424 -4.48 6.98 -26.86
CA ARG A 424 -5.45 7.67 -26.02
C ARG A 424 -6.38 6.68 -25.35
N ASP A 425 -6.55 6.81 -24.05
CA ASP A 425 -7.63 6.15 -23.32
C ASP A 425 -8.66 7.18 -22.85
N GLY A 426 -9.86 7.14 -23.43
CA GLY A 426 -10.92 8.10 -23.12
C GLY A 426 -11.36 8.06 -21.66
N ALA A 427 -11.25 6.91 -21.01
CA ALA A 427 -11.61 6.77 -19.60
C ALA A 427 -10.66 7.56 -18.68
N VAL A 428 -9.38 7.61 -19.03
CA VAL A 428 -8.38 8.39 -18.27
C VAL A 428 -8.64 9.88 -18.44
N ASP A 429 -8.95 10.32 -19.66
CA ASP A 429 -9.26 11.73 -19.94
C ASP A 429 -10.54 12.20 -19.21
N GLU A 430 -11.59 11.38 -19.24
CA GLU A 430 -12.84 11.66 -18.54
C GLU A 430 -12.59 11.76 -17.03
N TYR A 431 -11.89 10.78 -16.46
CA TYR A 431 -11.53 10.77 -15.05
C TYR A 431 -10.68 12.00 -14.65
N ALA A 432 -9.69 12.37 -15.47
CA ALA A 432 -8.83 13.51 -15.20
C ALA A 432 -9.61 14.85 -15.24
N THR A 433 -10.64 14.95 -16.09
CA THR A 433 -11.49 16.14 -16.16
C THR A 433 -12.30 16.32 -14.88
N HIS A 434 -12.83 15.22 -14.32
CA HIS A 434 -13.57 15.23 -13.06
C HIS A 434 -12.66 15.34 -11.81
N ALA A 435 -11.34 15.24 -11.95
CA ALA A 435 -10.42 15.27 -10.81
C ALA A 435 -10.42 16.60 -10.05
N ILE A 436 -10.69 17.71 -10.74
CA ILE A 436 -10.77 19.06 -10.14
C ILE A 436 -11.95 19.13 -9.16
N GLU A 437 -13.10 18.54 -9.52
CA GLU A 437 -14.31 18.51 -8.69
C GLU A 437 -14.11 17.70 -7.40
N HIS A 438 -13.12 16.81 -7.39
CA HIS A 438 -12.77 15.96 -6.26
C HIS A 438 -11.64 16.54 -5.40
N THR A 439 -11.09 17.71 -5.74
CA THR A 439 -10.11 18.40 -4.88
C THR A 439 -10.87 19.15 -3.77
N PRO A 440 -10.73 18.75 -2.50
CA PRO A 440 -11.55 19.31 -1.44
C PRO A 440 -11.16 20.76 -1.13
N THR A 441 -12.16 21.62 -0.91
CA THR A 441 -11.95 22.99 -0.41
C THR A 441 -11.59 22.98 1.08
N PRO A 442 -10.98 24.05 1.62
CA PRO A 442 -10.69 24.15 3.06
C PRO A 442 -11.92 23.95 3.96
N GLU A 443 -13.09 24.41 3.52
CA GLU A 443 -14.36 24.23 4.23
C GLU A 443 -14.82 22.76 4.24
N GLN A 444 -14.68 22.07 3.10
CA GLN A 444 -14.96 20.64 3.00
C GLN A 444 -14.00 19.83 3.88
N ILE A 445 -12.72 20.18 3.93
CA ILE A 445 -11.74 19.56 4.83
C ILE A 445 -12.17 19.73 6.29
N GLY A 446 -12.55 20.94 6.70
CA GLY A 446 -13.02 21.18 8.07
C GLY A 446 -14.24 20.33 8.44
N THR A 447 -15.12 20.07 7.48
CA THR A 447 -16.28 19.17 7.65
C THR A 447 -15.83 17.70 7.78
N LEU A 448 -14.95 17.23 6.89
CA LEU A 448 -14.40 15.87 6.93
C LEU A 448 -13.60 15.60 8.22
N GLN A 449 -12.88 16.60 8.73
CA GLN A 449 -12.18 16.53 10.01
C GLN A 449 -13.16 16.38 11.18
N ARG A 450 -14.25 17.15 11.17
CA ARG A 450 -15.30 17.08 12.19
C ARG A 450 -16.01 15.72 12.18
N ASP A 451 -16.36 15.23 10.99
CA ASP A 451 -16.98 13.92 10.83
C ASP A 451 -16.04 12.80 11.29
N TYR A 452 -14.74 12.91 10.99
CA TYR A 452 -13.74 11.97 11.46
C TYR A 452 -13.61 12.00 12.98
N PHE A 453 -13.50 13.18 13.60
CA PHE A 453 -13.49 13.33 15.05
C PHE A 453 -14.69 12.62 15.68
N LEU A 454 -15.90 12.91 15.19
CA LEU A 454 -17.13 12.29 15.69
C LEU A 454 -17.11 10.78 15.48
N SER A 455 -16.60 10.28 14.35
CA SER A 455 -16.52 8.83 14.09
C SER A 455 -15.65 8.10 15.12
N ILE A 456 -14.50 8.68 15.49
CA ILE A 456 -13.59 8.09 16.49
C ILE A 456 -14.21 8.15 17.89
N VAL A 457 -14.85 9.27 18.25
CA VAL A 457 -15.57 9.40 19.53
C VAL A 457 -16.73 8.41 19.59
N ASN A 458 -17.50 8.27 18.51
CA ASN A 458 -18.59 7.28 18.41
C ASN A 458 -18.07 5.84 18.58
N GLU A 459 -16.96 5.49 17.95
CA GLU A 459 -16.32 4.18 18.11
C GLU A 459 -15.94 3.91 19.58
N LEU A 460 -15.39 4.91 20.29
CA LEU A 460 -15.04 4.79 21.70
C LEU A 460 -16.26 4.47 22.58
N TYR A 461 -17.42 5.06 22.30
CA TYR A 461 -18.65 4.84 23.08
C TYR A 461 -19.61 3.81 22.49
N ASP A 462 -19.24 3.12 21.41
CA ASP A 462 -20.04 2.01 20.86
C ASP A 462 -19.83 0.72 21.67
N PHE A 463 -20.88 0.25 22.35
CA PHE A 463 -20.86 -0.98 23.14
C PHE A 463 -21.58 -2.16 22.47
N ARG A 464 -22.07 -2.02 21.23
CA ARG A 464 -22.74 -3.11 20.49
C ARG A 464 -21.80 -4.31 20.27
N PRO A 465 -20.53 -4.14 19.84
CA PRO A 465 -19.63 -5.28 19.66
C PRO A 465 -19.37 -6.03 20.98
N LEU A 466 -19.30 -5.31 22.09
CA LEU A 466 -19.18 -5.89 23.42
C LEU A 466 -20.41 -6.74 23.76
N MET A 467 -21.61 -6.19 23.55
CA MET A 467 -22.88 -6.87 23.83
C MET A 467 -23.04 -8.14 22.99
N ASP A 468 -22.66 -8.10 21.71
CA ASP A 468 -22.75 -9.26 20.81
C ASP A 468 -21.89 -10.43 21.31
N ILE A 469 -20.63 -10.17 21.69
CA ILE A 469 -19.73 -11.20 22.18
C ILE A 469 -20.16 -11.67 23.58
N PHE A 470 -20.60 -10.75 24.44
CA PHE A 470 -21.11 -11.07 25.77
C PHE A 470 -22.35 -11.96 25.69
N GLY A 471 -23.28 -11.66 24.77
CA GLY A 471 -24.48 -12.45 24.49
C GLY A 471 -24.15 -13.87 24.04
N ARG A 472 -23.20 -14.04 23.10
CA ARG A 472 -22.74 -15.37 22.68
C ARG A 472 -22.15 -16.20 23.81
N VAL A 473 -21.40 -15.58 24.72
CA VAL A 473 -20.88 -16.26 25.92
C VAL A 473 -22.03 -16.63 26.87
N LEU A 474 -23.00 -15.74 27.07
CA LEU A 474 -24.18 -16.00 27.89
C LEU A 474 -25.05 -17.13 27.31
N ASP A 475 -25.20 -17.21 25.99
CA ASP A 475 -25.93 -18.29 25.32
C ASP A 475 -25.20 -19.63 25.51
N LEU A 476 -23.87 -19.65 25.36
CA LEU A 476 -23.05 -20.83 25.61
C LEU A 476 -23.16 -21.30 27.07
N LEU A 477 -23.10 -20.36 28.02
CA LEU A 477 -23.30 -20.62 29.46
C LEU A 477 -24.70 -21.18 29.73
N SER A 478 -25.74 -20.54 29.19
CA SER A 478 -27.14 -20.92 29.40
C SER A 478 -27.47 -22.27 28.77
N GLY A 479 -26.88 -22.60 27.62
CA GLY A 479 -27.10 -23.84 26.90
C GLY A 479 -26.41 -25.05 27.55
N HIS A 480 -25.18 -24.90 28.04
CA HIS A 480 -24.36 -26.04 28.47
C HIS A 480 -24.02 -26.08 29.96
N PHE A 481 -24.14 -24.96 30.67
CA PHE A 481 -23.67 -24.83 32.06
C PHE A 481 -24.80 -24.55 33.07
N LYS A 482 -26.07 -24.60 32.64
CA LYS A 482 -27.24 -24.27 33.48
C LYS A 482 -27.35 -25.08 34.77
N ARG A 483 -27.04 -26.38 34.72
CA ARG A 483 -27.09 -27.26 35.90
C ARG A 483 -25.92 -27.03 36.85
N SER A 484 -24.72 -26.83 36.30
CA SER A 484 -23.48 -26.76 37.07
C SER A 484 -23.17 -25.36 37.63
N TYR A 485 -23.60 -24.30 36.94
CA TYR A 485 -23.28 -22.90 37.28
C TYR A 485 -24.49 -21.95 37.22
N PRO A 486 -25.62 -22.24 37.89
CA PRO A 486 -26.83 -21.41 37.80
C PRO A 486 -26.64 -19.98 38.35
N LYS A 487 -25.86 -19.82 39.43
CA LYS A 487 -25.56 -18.49 40.01
C LYS A 487 -24.76 -17.61 39.06
N LEU A 488 -23.73 -18.18 38.42
CA LEU A 488 -22.91 -17.48 37.42
C LEU A 488 -23.76 -16.99 36.25
N ILE A 489 -24.67 -17.83 35.72
CA ILE A 489 -25.57 -17.45 34.63
C ILE A 489 -26.48 -16.29 35.04
N MET A 490 -26.98 -16.29 36.28
CA MET A 490 -27.76 -15.19 36.81
C MET A 490 -26.94 -13.89 36.86
N GLU A 491 -25.69 -13.94 37.31
CA GLU A 491 -24.78 -12.79 37.30
C GLU A 491 -24.52 -12.27 35.88
N TYR A 492 -24.33 -13.16 34.90
CA TYR A 492 -24.19 -12.77 33.50
C TYR A 492 -25.47 -12.11 32.96
N LYS A 493 -26.67 -12.60 33.31
CA LYS A 493 -27.93 -11.96 32.90
C LYS A 493 -28.05 -10.54 33.46
N LEU A 494 -27.75 -10.35 34.74
CA LEU A 494 -27.74 -9.02 35.37
C LEU A 494 -26.72 -8.08 34.72
N ASN A 495 -25.56 -8.60 34.33
CA ASN A 495 -24.55 -7.81 33.62
C ASN A 495 -24.94 -7.53 32.16
N ALA A 496 -25.66 -8.44 31.48
CA ALA A 496 -26.23 -8.16 30.16
C ALA A 496 -27.22 -7.00 30.22
N ASP A 497 -28.08 -6.97 31.25
CA ASP A 497 -29.00 -5.85 31.48
C ASP A 497 -28.25 -4.56 31.83
N THR A 498 -27.15 -4.65 32.58
CA THR A 498 -26.27 -3.52 32.88
C THR A 498 -25.61 -2.98 31.60
N ILE A 499 -25.09 -3.84 30.73
CA ILE A 499 -24.50 -3.44 29.45
C ILE A 499 -25.55 -2.75 28.58
N ARG A 500 -26.76 -3.31 28.50
CA ARG A 500 -27.85 -2.71 27.72
C ARG A 500 -28.25 -1.34 28.26
N THR A 501 -28.61 -1.27 29.54
CA THR A 501 -29.25 -0.07 30.12
C THR A 501 -28.27 1.00 30.57
N LYS A 502 -27.11 0.63 31.13
CA LYS A 502 -26.14 1.58 31.67
C LYS A 502 -24.98 1.90 30.74
N LEU A 503 -24.71 1.04 29.75
CA LEU A 503 -23.72 1.35 28.71
C LEU A 503 -24.40 1.78 27.42
N MET A 504 -25.18 0.94 26.76
CA MET A 504 -25.72 1.23 25.42
C MET A 504 -26.74 2.38 25.42
N ASP A 505 -27.79 2.32 26.25
CA ASP A 505 -28.82 3.37 26.27
C ASP A 505 -28.25 4.72 26.72
N VAL A 506 -27.32 4.71 27.67
CA VAL A 506 -26.63 5.93 28.13
C VAL A 506 -25.69 6.45 27.05
N ALA A 507 -24.98 5.58 26.32
CA ALA A 507 -24.10 5.97 25.22
C ALA A 507 -24.87 6.63 24.08
N GLU A 508 -26.07 6.16 23.73
CA GLU A 508 -26.89 6.81 22.71
C GLU A 508 -27.32 8.23 23.11
N ARG A 509 -27.74 8.43 24.36
CA ARG A 509 -28.06 9.78 24.87
C ARG A 509 -26.81 10.66 24.94
N PHE A 510 -25.69 10.09 25.35
CA PHE A 510 -24.40 10.78 25.40
C PHE A 510 -23.94 11.22 24.01
N ARG A 511 -24.15 10.37 23.00
CA ARG A 511 -23.86 10.65 21.59
C ARG A 511 -24.57 11.87 21.06
N ILE A 512 -25.84 12.03 21.39
CA ILE A 512 -26.61 13.22 20.99
C ILE A 512 -25.96 14.48 21.60
N GLN A 513 -25.56 14.43 22.86
CA GLN A 513 -24.99 15.59 23.57
C GLN A 513 -23.64 16.03 23.03
N TYR A 514 -22.65 15.12 22.93
CA TYR A 514 -21.34 15.53 22.43
C TYR A 514 -21.37 15.87 20.94
N SER A 515 -22.24 15.24 20.15
CA SER A 515 -22.43 15.63 18.75
C SER A 515 -22.90 17.08 18.64
N GLN A 516 -23.90 17.47 19.44
CA GLN A 516 -24.38 18.85 19.48
C GLN A 516 -23.28 19.84 19.87
N MET A 517 -22.47 19.53 20.89
CA MET A 517 -21.34 20.37 21.30
C MET A 517 -20.31 20.56 20.17
N VAL A 518 -19.99 19.49 19.44
CA VAL A 518 -19.06 19.53 18.30
C VAL A 518 -19.58 20.40 17.15
N PHE A 519 -20.90 20.46 16.94
CA PHE A 519 -21.50 21.32 15.91
C PHE A 519 -21.70 22.77 16.35
N GLN A 520 -21.65 23.07 17.65
CA GLN A 520 -21.84 24.42 18.19
C GLN A 520 -20.55 25.26 18.20
N THR A 521 -19.39 24.62 18.28
CA THR A 521 -18.08 25.31 18.34
C THR A 521 -17.27 25.05 17.08
N ALA A 522 -16.71 26.10 16.47
CA ALA A 522 -15.82 25.96 15.32
C ALA A 522 -14.52 25.23 15.69
N ASP A 523 -13.89 25.61 16.82
CA ASP A 523 -12.73 24.93 17.42
C ASP A 523 -13.16 23.85 18.43
N TYR A 524 -13.88 22.84 17.95
CA TYR A 524 -14.34 21.73 18.79
C TYR A 524 -13.18 20.90 19.37
N GLN A 525 -11.97 20.95 18.79
CA GLN A 525 -10.85 20.13 19.27
C GLN A 525 -10.29 20.67 20.59
N ASN A 526 -10.29 21.99 20.78
CA ASN A 526 -9.80 22.66 21.99
C ASN A 526 -10.93 23.16 22.91
N ASP A 527 -12.19 22.85 22.62
CA ASP A 527 -13.34 23.25 23.43
C ASP A 527 -13.31 22.60 24.83
N GLU A 528 -13.12 23.41 25.88
CA GLU A 528 -12.95 22.93 27.25
C GLU A 528 -14.20 22.20 27.78
N HIS A 529 -15.41 22.66 27.40
CA HIS A 529 -16.66 22.04 27.82
C HIS A 529 -16.84 20.65 27.22
N LEU A 530 -16.53 20.48 25.95
CA LEU A 530 -16.53 19.17 25.29
C LEU A 530 -15.48 18.24 25.91
N GLN A 531 -14.26 18.73 26.15
CA GLN A 531 -13.20 17.94 26.79
C GLN A 531 -13.61 17.47 28.18
N GLU A 532 -14.19 18.35 29.00
CA GLU A 532 -14.71 17.99 30.32
C GLU A 532 -15.85 16.97 30.21
N ARG A 533 -16.75 17.13 29.23
CA ARG A 533 -17.86 16.20 29.01
C ARG A 533 -17.35 14.80 28.62
N LEU A 534 -16.38 14.73 27.71
CA LEU A 534 -15.75 13.49 27.26
C LEU A 534 -15.01 12.80 28.41
N ARG A 535 -14.26 13.56 29.23
CA ARG A 535 -13.59 13.03 30.44
C ARG A 535 -14.61 12.42 31.41
N LYS A 536 -15.63 13.18 31.82
CA LYS A 536 -16.67 12.70 32.75
C LYS A 536 -17.43 11.49 32.22
N GLY A 537 -17.77 11.50 30.93
CA GLY A 537 -18.40 10.36 30.24
C GLY A 537 -17.51 9.13 30.29
N SER A 538 -16.25 9.27 29.90
CA SER A 538 -15.25 8.20 29.95
C SER A 538 -15.04 7.64 31.35
N THR A 539 -14.97 8.48 32.39
CA THR A 539 -14.91 8.04 33.79
C THR A 539 -16.13 7.20 34.18
N TYR A 540 -17.34 7.65 33.80
CA TYR A 540 -18.58 6.93 34.07
C TYR A 540 -18.61 5.54 33.39
N PHE A 541 -18.31 5.48 32.09
CA PHE A 541 -18.33 4.22 31.35
C PHE A 541 -17.22 3.27 31.81
N ALA A 542 -16.01 3.78 32.10
CA ALA A 542 -14.91 2.97 32.63
C ALA A 542 -15.24 2.34 33.99
N ARG A 543 -15.93 3.09 34.88
CA ARG A 543 -16.43 2.58 36.16
C ARG A 543 -17.56 1.57 35.99
N THR A 544 -18.45 1.77 35.02
CA THR A 544 -19.54 0.83 34.77
C THR A 544 -19.01 -0.49 34.19
N ILE A 545 -18.05 -0.42 33.25
CA ILE A 545 -17.40 -1.60 32.68
C ILE A 545 -16.57 -2.38 33.70
N SER A 546 -16.02 -1.75 34.74
CA SER A 546 -15.21 -2.48 35.72
C SER A 546 -15.98 -3.58 36.47
N GLY A 547 -17.31 -3.44 36.63
CA GLY A 547 -18.13 -4.52 37.19
C GLY A 547 -18.22 -5.74 36.25
N VAL A 548 -18.36 -5.49 34.94
CA VAL A 548 -18.37 -6.54 33.91
C VAL A 548 -17.01 -7.23 33.83
N GLU A 549 -15.92 -6.47 33.91
CA GLU A 549 -14.56 -6.99 33.94
C GLU A 549 -14.30 -7.87 35.18
N GLU A 550 -14.80 -7.46 36.35
CA GLU A 550 -14.65 -8.24 37.58
C GLU A 550 -15.37 -9.59 37.48
N LEU A 551 -16.58 -9.63 36.91
CA LEU A 551 -17.29 -10.87 36.59
C LEU A 551 -16.43 -11.75 35.68
N ILE A 552 -15.95 -11.22 34.55
CA ILE A 552 -15.13 -11.96 33.60
C ILE A 552 -13.83 -12.48 34.25
N ARG A 553 -13.22 -11.72 35.15
CA ARG A 553 -12.01 -12.15 35.86
C ARG A 553 -12.27 -13.34 36.78
N LYS A 554 -13.45 -13.41 37.40
CA LYS A 554 -13.87 -14.49 38.32
C LYS A 554 -14.44 -15.70 37.60
N THR A 555 -14.91 -15.54 36.36
CA THR A 555 -15.52 -16.61 35.58
C THR A 555 -14.53 -17.74 35.31
N SER A 556 -14.88 -18.93 35.81
CA SER A 556 -14.17 -20.18 35.56
C SER A 556 -15.18 -21.31 35.46
N VAL A 557 -15.19 -22.04 34.35
CA VAL A 557 -16.13 -23.13 34.08
C VAL A 557 -15.39 -24.39 33.64
N LYS A 558 -15.86 -25.55 34.08
CA LYS A 558 -15.34 -26.87 33.70
C LYS A 558 -16.38 -27.62 32.90
N THR A 559 -15.96 -28.31 31.85
CA THR A 559 -16.82 -29.14 31.00
C THR A 559 -16.03 -30.33 30.47
N ASP A 560 -16.69 -31.49 30.39
CA ASP A 560 -16.15 -32.71 29.81
C ASP A 560 -16.40 -32.81 28.30
N SER A 561 -17.26 -31.94 27.76
CA SER A 561 -17.52 -31.87 26.31
C SER A 561 -16.37 -31.16 25.59
N GLN A 562 -15.66 -31.91 24.74
CA GLN A 562 -14.57 -31.36 23.93
C GLN A 562 -15.03 -30.24 22.98
N GLU A 563 -16.25 -30.34 22.44
CA GLU A 563 -16.82 -29.32 21.57
C GLU A 563 -17.07 -28.01 22.33
N VAL A 564 -17.69 -28.09 23.50
CA VAL A 564 -17.95 -26.91 24.35
C VAL A 564 -16.65 -26.31 24.84
N LYS A 565 -15.67 -27.14 25.21
CA LYS A 565 -14.33 -26.71 25.61
C LYS A 565 -13.65 -25.92 24.49
N LYS A 566 -13.72 -26.39 23.24
CA LYS A 566 -13.18 -25.68 22.07
C LYS A 566 -13.87 -24.33 21.87
N ARG A 567 -15.22 -24.29 21.82
CA ARG A 567 -15.98 -23.04 21.66
C ARG A 567 -15.68 -22.04 22.77
N TRP A 568 -15.57 -22.50 24.02
CA TRP A 568 -15.21 -21.67 25.17
C TRP A 568 -13.79 -21.07 25.02
N SER A 569 -12.82 -21.90 24.64
CA SER A 569 -11.42 -21.47 24.45
C SER A 569 -11.23 -20.46 23.33
N GLU A 570 -12.19 -20.34 22.40
CA GLU A 570 -12.20 -19.34 21.34
C GLU A 570 -12.96 -18.07 21.77
N LEU A 571 -14.18 -18.22 22.32
CA LEU A 571 -15.06 -17.08 22.60
C LEU A 571 -14.69 -16.29 23.86
N PHE A 572 -14.36 -16.99 24.95
CA PHE A 572 -14.18 -16.35 26.25
C PHE A 572 -12.93 -15.46 26.32
N PRO A 573 -11.76 -15.86 25.77
CA PRO A 573 -10.61 -14.96 25.67
C PRO A 573 -10.91 -13.70 24.87
N THR A 574 -11.67 -13.80 23.77
CA THR A 574 -12.07 -12.63 22.96
C THR A 574 -12.96 -11.67 23.76
N LEU A 575 -13.92 -12.19 24.54
CA LEU A 575 -14.74 -11.35 25.44
C LEU A 575 -13.86 -10.61 26.45
N LYS A 576 -12.92 -11.33 27.08
CA LYS A 576 -12.01 -10.77 28.07
C LYS A 576 -11.15 -9.66 27.47
N GLU A 577 -10.57 -9.90 26.30
CA GLU A 577 -9.76 -8.93 25.57
C GLU A 577 -10.58 -7.68 25.21
N THR A 578 -11.80 -7.86 24.67
CA THR A 578 -12.69 -6.76 24.28
C THR A 578 -13.04 -5.86 25.47
N VAL A 579 -13.38 -6.45 26.63
CA VAL A 579 -13.70 -5.69 27.84
C VAL A 579 -12.49 -4.92 28.37
N MET A 580 -11.33 -5.58 28.44
CA MET A 580 -10.10 -4.96 28.93
C MET A 580 -9.66 -3.81 28.02
N GLN A 581 -9.68 -4.01 26.70
CA GLN A 581 -9.35 -2.98 25.72
C GLN A 581 -10.32 -1.81 25.82
N LYS A 582 -11.64 -2.05 25.83
CA LYS A 582 -12.65 -0.98 25.91
C LYS A 582 -12.47 -0.13 27.17
N ARG A 583 -12.25 -0.76 28.33
CA ARG A 583 -11.98 -0.05 29.59
C ARG A 583 -10.69 0.77 29.53
N ALA A 584 -9.61 0.19 28.97
CA ALA A 584 -8.34 0.88 28.87
C ALA A 584 -8.42 2.12 27.97
N LEU A 585 -9.14 2.05 26.84
CA LEU A 585 -9.38 3.21 25.96
C LEU A 585 -10.17 4.31 26.66
N LEU A 586 -11.22 3.95 27.41
CA LEU A 586 -11.99 4.91 28.20
C LEU A 586 -11.13 5.56 29.29
N LYS A 587 -10.23 4.81 29.93
CA LYS A 587 -9.31 5.38 30.92
C LYS A 587 -8.35 6.40 30.31
N VAL A 588 -7.81 6.14 29.12
CA VAL A 588 -6.95 7.11 28.41
C VAL A 588 -7.65 8.46 28.29
N VAL A 589 -8.91 8.46 27.84
CA VAL A 589 -9.68 9.70 27.68
C VAL A 589 -10.07 10.33 29.02
N SER A 590 -10.38 9.50 30.03
CA SER A 590 -10.65 9.96 31.39
C SER A 590 -9.45 10.70 32.00
N ASP A 591 -8.24 10.18 31.81
CA ASP A 591 -7.03 10.65 32.48
C ASP A 591 -6.34 11.79 31.70
N GLU A 592 -6.29 11.69 30.36
CA GLU A 592 -5.55 12.61 29.50
C GLU A 592 -6.46 13.62 28.78
N GLY A 593 -7.75 13.31 28.60
CA GLY A 593 -8.65 14.01 27.66
C GLY A 593 -8.63 13.38 26.27
N PHE A 594 -9.35 13.98 25.31
CA PHE A 594 -9.47 13.46 23.95
C PHE A 594 -8.78 14.37 22.93
N ALA A 595 -7.69 13.89 22.35
CA ALA A 595 -7.09 14.46 21.15
C ALA A 595 -6.83 13.33 20.15
N ILE A 596 -7.27 13.48 18.90
CA ILE A 596 -7.26 12.40 17.89
C ILE A 596 -5.89 11.72 17.82
N THR A 597 -4.83 12.48 17.57
CA THR A 597 -3.47 11.93 17.40
C THR A 597 -2.97 11.16 18.63
N SER A 598 -3.19 11.71 19.83
CA SER A 598 -2.79 11.02 21.08
C SER A 598 -3.64 9.77 21.31
N TYR A 599 -4.95 9.88 21.10
CA TYR A 599 -5.89 8.79 21.26
C TYR A 599 -5.60 7.64 20.28
N LEU A 600 -5.33 7.91 19.00
CA LEU A 600 -5.00 6.87 18.01
C LEU A 600 -3.71 6.13 18.39
N LYS A 601 -2.67 6.85 18.85
CA LYS A 601 -1.43 6.26 19.36
C LYS A 601 -1.68 5.37 20.59
N ARG A 602 -2.48 5.86 21.55
CA ARG A 602 -2.87 5.08 22.74
C ARG A 602 -3.77 3.89 22.39
N ARG A 603 -4.68 4.05 21.43
CA ARG A 603 -5.57 3.00 20.94
C ARG A 603 -4.78 1.86 20.32
N SER A 604 -3.82 2.21 19.46
CA SER A 604 -2.82 1.29 18.94
C SER A 604 -2.16 0.52 20.10
N ALA A 605 -1.63 1.22 21.11
CA ALA A 605 -1.02 0.60 22.28
C ALA A 605 -1.97 -0.21 23.18
N VAL A 606 -3.29 -0.01 23.13
CA VAL A 606 -4.25 -0.80 23.92
C VAL A 606 -4.70 -2.04 23.17
N LEU A 607 -5.00 -1.93 21.88
CA LEU A 607 -5.31 -3.07 21.00
C LEU A 607 -4.13 -4.05 20.91
N ALA A 608 -2.95 -3.57 21.28
CA ALA A 608 -1.74 -4.33 21.51
C ALA A 608 -1.75 -5.30 22.70
N GLY A 609 -2.58 -5.03 23.70
CA GLY A 609 -2.43 -5.67 25.02
C GLY A 609 -1.38 -5.02 25.94
N LYS A 610 -0.85 -3.81 25.64
CA LYS A 610 -0.12 -3.01 26.64
C LYS A 610 -1.11 -2.35 27.58
N THR A 611 -1.77 -3.11 28.44
CA THR A 611 -2.55 -2.54 29.54
C THR A 611 -1.59 -2.09 30.64
N GLY A 612 -1.51 -0.77 30.86
CA GLY A 612 -0.48 -0.09 31.64
C GLY A 612 -0.08 -0.74 32.96
N ALA A 613 1.20 -1.11 33.04
CA ALA A 613 2.00 -1.15 34.26
C ALA A 613 3.49 -0.75 34.04
N GLU A 614 3.98 -0.61 32.80
CA GLU A 614 5.43 -0.45 32.54
C GLU A 614 5.88 0.91 31.96
N THR A 615 5.06 1.96 31.98
CA THR A 615 5.54 3.33 31.67
C THR A 615 5.86 4.13 32.93
N LYS A 616 6.70 3.57 33.81
CA LYS A 616 7.52 4.36 34.72
C LYS A 616 9.00 4.02 34.48
N LYS A 617 9.75 5.05 34.07
CA LYS A 617 11.19 5.13 33.82
C LYS A 617 11.67 4.56 32.48
N ARG A 618 11.86 5.46 31.52
CA ARG A 618 13.21 5.81 31.05
C ARG A 618 13.23 7.26 30.60
#